data_AF-A0AAZ3PCU3-F1
#
_entry.id   AF-A0AAZ3PCU3-F1
#
_cell.length_a   1.000
_cell.length_b   1.000
_cell.length_c   1.000
_cell.angle_alpha   90.00
_cell.angle_beta   90.00
_cell.angle_gamma   90.00
#
_symmetry.space_group_name_H-M   'P 1'
#
loop_
_entity.id
_entity.type
_entity.pdbx_description
1 polymer ?
#
loop_
_entity_poly.entity_id
_entity_poly.type
_entity_poly.pdbx_seq_one_letter_code
_entity_poly.pdbx_strand_id
1 'polypeptide(L)' 'LALRSVLHFVFKVGDSSKTVTFYRDVLGMTILRHKELEEGCKATCKGPL' A
#
# COMPACT_ATOMS: atom_id res chain seq x y z
N LEU A 1 -15.72 20.16 13.12
CA LEU A 1 -15.53 20.15 11.66
C LEU A 1 -14.71 18.91 11.31
N ALA A 2 -15.25 17.92 10.60
CA ALA A 2 -14.45 16.79 10.16
C ALA A 2 -13.56 17.24 8.99
N LEU A 3 -12.26 17.39 9.24
CA LEU A 3 -11.27 17.65 8.19
C LEU A 3 -11.11 16.37 7.37
N ARG A 4 -11.54 16.41 6.10
CA ARG A 4 -11.29 15.34 5.15
C ARG A 4 -9.84 15.44 4.68
N SER A 5 -9.06 14.38 4.87
CA SER A 5 -7.68 14.27 4.38
C SER A 5 -7.52 13.04 3.48
N VAL A 6 -6.57 13.10 2.55
CA VAL A 6 -6.21 11.95 1.70
C VAL A 6 -5.33 11.01 2.53
N LEU A 7 -5.71 9.73 2.61
CA LEU A 7 -5.02 8.75 3.45
C LEU A 7 -3.91 8.00 2.70
N HIS A 8 -4.20 7.45 1.52
CA HIS A 8 -3.23 6.69 0.72
C HIS A 8 -3.73 6.48 -0.72
N PHE A 9 -2.83 6.04 -1.59
CA PHE A 9 -3.10 5.60 -2.96
C PHE A 9 -2.86 4.09 -3.10
N VAL A 10 -3.62 3.43 -3.97
CA VAL A 10 -3.48 2.01 -4.28
C VAL A 10 -2.92 1.85 -5.69
N PHE A 11 -1.78 1.17 -5.81
CA PHE A 11 -1.13 0.91 -7.09
C PHE A 11 -1.21 -0.58 -7.44
N LYS A 12 -1.55 -0.88 -8.69
CA LYS A 12 -1.35 -2.22 -9.25
C LYS A 12 0.08 -2.32 -9.73
N VAL A 13 0.83 -3.28 -9.19
CA VAL A 13 2.25 -3.48 -9.48
C VAL A 13 2.48 -4.85 -10.10
N GLY A 14 3.50 -4.97 -10.95
CA GLY A 14 3.85 -6.24 -11.60
C GLY A 14 4.65 -7.16 -10.69
N ASP A 15 5.76 -6.64 -10.14
CA ASP A 15 6.69 -7.36 -9.27
C ASP A 15 6.73 -6.67 -7.90
N SER A 16 6.17 -7.33 -6.88
CA SER A 16 6.09 -6.78 -5.52
C SER A 16 7.45 -6.58 -4.89
N SER A 17 8.39 -7.51 -5.09
CA SER A 17 9.74 -7.45 -4.51
C SER A 17 10.51 -6.25 -5.03
N LYS A 18 10.52 -6.04 -6.36
CA LYS A 18 11.18 -4.86 -6.95
C LYS A 18 10.53 -3.56 -6.50
N THR A 19 9.21 -3.55 -6.36
CA THR A 19 8.47 -2.37 -5.92
C THR A 19 8.80 -2.03 -4.46
N VAL A 20 8.90 -3.04 -3.59
CA VAL A 20 9.28 -2.84 -2.18
C VAL A 20 10.70 -2.28 -2.08
N THR A 21 11.65 -2.81 -2.86
CA THR A 21 13.02 -2.27 -2.94
C THR A 21 13.02 -0.81 -3.39
N PHE A 22 12.24 -0.46 -4.43
CA PHE A 22 12.12 0.93 -4.89
C PHE A 22 11.58 1.87 -3.82
N TYR A 23 10.48 1.50 -3.16
CA TYR A 23 9.90 2.32 -2.08
C TYR A 23 10.88 2.49 -0.92
N ARG A 24 11.60 1.44 -0.53
CA ARG A 24 12.54 1.49 0.60
C ARG A 24 13.84 2.23 0.26
N ASP A 25 14.51 1.82 -0.81
CA ASP A 25 15.90 2.21 -1.08
C ASP A 25 16.00 3.49 -1.91
N VAL A 26 15.01 3.77 -2.76
CA VAL A 26 15.01 4.97 -3.62
C VAL A 26 14.16 6.09 -2.99
N LEU A 27 12.95 5.76 -2.55
CA LEU A 27 12.04 6.75 -1.96
C LEU A 27 12.21 6.92 -0.45
N GLY A 28 13.00 6.07 0.22
CA GLY A 28 13.23 6.15 1.66
C GLY A 28 11.98 5.86 2.51
N MET A 29 10.99 5.15 1.95
CA MET A 29 9.75 4.82 2.63
C MET A 29 9.87 3.56 3.50
N THR A 30 8.99 3.45 4.50
CA THR A 30 8.93 2.30 5.41
C THR A 30 7.72 1.43 5.11
N ILE A 31 7.91 0.11 5.15
CA ILE A 31 6.81 -0.85 5.04
C ILE A 31 5.97 -0.77 6.32
N LEU A 32 4.70 -0.39 6.18
CA LEU A 32 3.79 -0.28 7.34
C LEU A 32 3.14 -1.61 7.70
N ARG A 33 2.62 -2.36 6.72
CA ARG A 33 1.95 -3.65 6.89
C ARG A 33 2.10 -4.50 5.63
N HIS A 34 2.34 -5.79 5.79
CA HIS A 34 2.30 -6.77 4.71
C HIS A 34 1.14 -7.74 4.93
N LYS A 35 0.33 -7.97 3.91
CA LYS A 35 -0.77 -8.93 3.97
C LYS A 35 -0.85 -9.69 2.65
N GLU A 36 -0.67 -10.99 2.72
CA GLU A 36 -0.99 -11.91 1.63
C GLU A 36 -2.50 -12.21 1.66
N LEU A 37 -3.11 -12.24 0.48
CA LEU A 37 -4.52 -12.54 0.28
C LEU A 37 -4.59 -13.73 -0.66
N GLU A 38 -5.19 -14.82 -0.21
CA GLU A 38 -5.36 -16.03 -1.04
C GLU A 38 -6.21 -15.74 -2.28
N GLU A 39 -7.25 -14.91 -2.12
CA GLU A 39 -8.09 -14.43 -3.21
C GLU A 39 -7.50 -13.20 -3.92
N GLY A 40 -6.29 -13.32 -4.46
CA GLY A 40 -5.63 -12.34 -5.35
C GLY A 40 -6.12 -10.87 -5.30
N CYS A 41 -6.50 -10.31 -6.45
CA CYS A 41 -6.75 -8.87 -6.66
C CYS A 41 -8.04 -8.30 -5.98
N LYS A 42 -8.52 -8.92 -4.89
CA LYS A 42 -9.67 -8.44 -4.09
C LYS A 42 -9.25 -7.69 -2.82
N ALA A 43 -8.04 -7.14 -2.77
CA ALA A 43 -7.58 -6.35 -1.64
C ALA A 43 -8.45 -5.09 -1.45
N THR A 44 -9.34 -5.10 -0.45
CA THR A 44 -10.10 -3.90 -0.07
C THR A 44 -9.32 -3.08 0.94
N CYS A 45 -9.30 -1.76 0.74
CA CYS A 45 -8.79 -0.82 1.75
C CYS A 45 -9.56 -0.98 3.06
N LYS A 46 -8.84 -1.27 4.15
CA LYS A 46 -9.38 -1.33 5.52
C LYS A 46 -8.98 -0.10 6.35
N GLY A 47 -9.08 1.10 5.77
CA GLY A 47 -8.86 2.34 6.51
C GLY A 47 -9.91 2.49 7.62
N PRO A 48 -9.59 3.20 8.72
CA PRO A 48 -10.63 3.65 9.65
C PRO A 48 -11.60 4.56 8.89
N LEU A 49 -12.91 4.35 9.10
CA LEU A 49 -13.97 5.26 8.66
C LEU A 49 -13.78 6.65 9.26
#